data_AF-A0A016W9L5-F1
#
_entry.id   AF-A0A016W9L5-F1
#
_cell.length_a   1.000
_cell.length_b   1.000
_cell.length_c   1.000
_cell.angle_alpha   90.00
_cell.angle_beta   90.00
_cell.angle_gamma   90.00
#
_symmetry.space_group_name_H-M   'P 1'
#
loop_
_entity.id
_entity.type
_entity.pdbx_description
1 polymer ?
#
loop_
_entity_poly.entity_id
_entity_poly.type
_entity_poly.pdbx_seq_one_letter_code
_entity_poly.pdbx_strand_id
1 'polypeptide(L)'
;MLNMHGAHMETYGLSKARLLTLIKECLNCNIFKWSGTYFAQVRGLAMGQRLAPVLAVCFMSRIEAPVLARLPVLCCRYIDDCCVITSTQSEMGECFRILNQQSQYIRLTREKPHNGWLPFLNTQINLSMGNVRVKWYRKESCKNILIHARSAHPMAMKRAVIRNMFKTANELCTGDHERQESRSLASEIAVANGYTVLPRRSRSHVESGDISRQKNYHFVSHLSLTA
;
A
#
# COMPACT_ATOMS: atom_id res chain seq x y z
N MET A 1 -14.36 -17.19 4.68
CA MET A 1 -14.95 -15.86 4.90
C MET A 1 -16.42 -15.98 5.30
N LEU A 2 -17.39 -16.19 4.38
CA LEU A 2 -18.81 -16.27 4.77
C LEU A 2 -19.15 -17.40 5.76
N ASN A 3 -18.46 -18.53 5.69
CA ASN A 3 -18.63 -19.61 6.68
C ASN A 3 -17.96 -19.29 8.02
N MET A 4 -16.85 -18.53 8.01
CA MET A 4 -16.08 -18.21 9.22
C MET A 4 -16.64 -16.99 9.97
N HIS A 5 -17.18 -16.02 9.25
CA HIS A 5 -17.62 -14.73 9.82
C HIS A 5 -19.10 -14.43 9.60
N GLY A 6 -19.84 -15.31 8.92
CA GLY A 6 -21.24 -15.06 8.56
C GLY A 6 -22.19 -14.92 9.75
N ALA A 7 -21.80 -15.39 10.95
CA ALA A 7 -22.57 -15.19 12.18
C ALA A 7 -22.54 -13.73 12.69
N HIS A 8 -21.51 -12.97 12.33
CA HIS A 8 -21.35 -11.57 12.71
C HIS A 8 -21.78 -10.60 11.60
N MET A 9 -22.30 -11.13 10.49
CA MET A 9 -22.74 -10.32 9.36
C MET A 9 -24.23 -10.04 9.49
N GLU A 10 -24.60 -8.78 9.48
CA GLU A 10 -26.00 -8.38 9.31
C GLU A 10 -26.42 -8.69 7.88
N THR A 11 -27.24 -9.73 7.69
CA THR A 11 -27.68 -10.16 6.36
C THR A 11 -29.02 -9.56 5.94
N TYR A 12 -29.62 -8.70 6.78
CA TYR A 12 -30.95 -8.09 6.56
C TYR A 12 -32.02 -9.11 6.13
N GLY A 13 -31.99 -10.32 6.70
CA GLY A 13 -32.93 -11.39 6.39
C GLY A 13 -32.61 -12.23 5.15
N LEU A 14 -31.49 -11.96 4.46
CA LEU A 14 -31.02 -12.78 3.34
C LEU A 14 -30.25 -14.01 3.84
N SER A 15 -30.53 -15.16 3.22
CA SER A 15 -29.72 -16.37 3.44
C SER A 15 -28.37 -16.26 2.73
N LYS A 16 -27.38 -17.01 3.20
CA LYS A 16 -26.05 -17.10 2.56
C LYS A 16 -26.14 -17.46 1.08
N ALA A 17 -27.05 -18.37 0.72
CA ALA A 17 -27.28 -18.76 -0.67
C ALA A 17 -27.76 -17.58 -1.52
N ARG A 18 -28.74 -16.81 -1.02
CA ARG A 18 -29.25 -15.62 -1.73
C ARG A 18 -28.18 -14.54 -1.89
N LEU A 19 -27.36 -14.32 -0.86
CA LEU A 19 -26.22 -13.40 -0.95
C LEU A 19 -25.22 -13.82 -2.03
N LEU A 20 -24.87 -15.12 -2.08
CA LEU A 20 -23.99 -15.65 -3.11
C LEU A 20 -24.57 -15.50 -4.52
N THR A 21 -25.88 -15.72 -4.69
CA THR A 21 -26.57 -15.46 -5.95
C THR A 21 -26.45 -13.99 -6.36
N LEU A 22 -26.74 -13.05 -5.46
CA LEU A 22 -26.64 -11.62 -5.74
C LEU A 22 -25.20 -11.21 -6.11
N ILE A 23 -24.20 -11.71 -5.38
CA ILE A 23 -22.79 -11.47 -5.70
C ILE A 23 -22.46 -11.99 -7.10
N LYS A 24 -22.92 -13.21 -7.44
CA LYS A 24 -22.70 -13.79 -8.77
C LYS A 24 -23.31 -12.94 -9.87
N GLU A 25 -24.54 -12.48 -9.70
CA GLU A 25 -25.19 -11.60 -10.69
C GLU A 25 -24.45 -10.26 -10.83
N CYS A 26 -24.02 -9.64 -9.72
CA CYS A 26 -23.21 -8.42 -9.78
C CYS A 26 -21.88 -8.61 -10.54
N LEU A 27 -21.26 -9.78 -10.39
CA LEU A 27 -19.99 -10.10 -11.06
C LEU A 27 -20.15 -10.43 -12.56
N ASN A 28 -21.31 -10.97 -12.95
CA ASN A 28 -21.66 -11.22 -14.36
C ASN A 28 -21.88 -9.91 -15.14
N CYS A 29 -22.25 -8.82 -14.45
CA CYS A 29 -22.42 -7.50 -15.04
C CYS A 29 -21.08 -6.80 -15.32
N ASN A 30 -20.27 -7.34 -16.24
CA ASN A 30 -18.90 -6.89 -16.51
C ASN A 30 -18.65 -6.44 -17.96
N ILE A 31 -19.69 -5.92 -18.60
CA ILE A 31 -19.64 -5.42 -19.99
C ILE A 31 -19.21 -3.95 -19.98
N PHE A 32 -18.27 -3.58 -20.84
CA PHE A 32 -17.83 -2.20 -21.05
C PHE A 32 -17.69 -1.89 -22.55
N LYS A 33 -17.75 -0.61 -22.91
CA LYS A 33 -17.60 -0.14 -24.30
C LYS A 33 -16.26 0.55 -24.48
N TRP A 34 -15.51 0.13 -25.49
CA TRP A 34 -14.24 0.75 -25.87
C TRP A 34 -14.16 0.89 -27.39
N SER A 35 -13.82 2.09 -27.87
CA SER A 35 -13.73 2.42 -29.30
C SER A 35 -14.96 2.02 -30.13
N GLY A 36 -16.17 2.16 -29.55
CA GLY A 36 -17.42 1.80 -30.23
C GLY A 36 -17.87 0.34 -30.04
N THR A 37 -16.98 -0.55 -29.60
CA THR A 37 -17.23 -1.99 -29.47
C THR A 37 -17.49 -2.39 -28.02
N TYR A 38 -18.37 -3.37 -27.81
CA TYR A 38 -18.66 -3.93 -26.49
C TYR A 38 -17.74 -5.11 -26.19
N PHE A 39 -17.22 -5.14 -24.96
CA PHE A 39 -16.36 -6.19 -24.45
C PHE A 39 -16.89 -6.65 -23.09
N ALA A 40 -16.68 -7.93 -22.77
CA ALA A 40 -16.96 -8.48 -21.45
C ALA A 40 -15.66 -8.99 -20.82
N GLN A 41 -15.46 -8.70 -19.55
CA GLN A 41 -14.28 -9.20 -18.84
C GLN A 41 -14.44 -10.69 -18.55
N VAL A 42 -13.68 -11.53 -19.24
CA VAL A 42 -13.79 -13.00 -19.08
C VAL A 42 -13.21 -13.49 -17.75
N ARG A 43 -12.23 -12.76 -17.19
CA ARG A 43 -11.52 -13.17 -15.98
C ARG A 43 -11.05 -12.00 -15.13
N GLY A 44 -11.04 -12.23 -13.81
CA GLY A 44 -10.68 -11.22 -12.81
C GLY A 44 -11.89 -10.39 -12.40
N LEU A 45 -11.63 -9.34 -11.64
CA LEU A 45 -12.64 -8.40 -11.18
C LEU A 45 -12.49 -7.10 -11.98
N ALA A 46 -13.60 -6.54 -12.47
CA ALA A 46 -13.52 -5.29 -13.22
C ALA A 46 -13.22 -4.12 -12.30
N MET A 47 -12.23 -3.32 -12.67
CA MET A 47 -11.93 -2.08 -11.97
C MET A 47 -13.14 -1.15 -12.00
N GLY A 48 -13.49 -0.57 -10.85
CA GLY A 48 -14.68 0.27 -10.69
C GLY A 48 -15.92 -0.47 -10.20
N GLN A 49 -15.95 -1.81 -10.18
CA GLN A 49 -17.01 -2.53 -9.48
C GLN A 49 -16.91 -2.32 -7.97
N ARG A 50 -18.03 -1.99 -7.32
CA ARG A 50 -18.06 -1.74 -5.85
C ARG A 50 -17.68 -2.97 -5.02
N LEU A 51 -17.95 -4.17 -5.53
CA LEU A 51 -17.61 -5.42 -4.85
C LEU A 51 -16.16 -5.84 -5.07
N ALA A 52 -15.49 -5.32 -6.12
CA ALA A 52 -14.16 -5.79 -6.51
C ALA A 52 -13.11 -5.64 -5.39
N PRO A 53 -13.00 -4.51 -4.66
CA PRO A 53 -12.01 -4.39 -3.59
C PRO A 53 -12.20 -5.42 -2.47
N VAL A 54 -13.45 -5.65 -2.05
CA VAL A 54 -13.75 -6.62 -0.97
C VAL A 54 -13.43 -8.04 -1.40
N LEU A 55 -13.80 -8.41 -2.62
CA LEU A 55 -13.52 -9.72 -3.18
C LEU A 55 -12.01 -9.93 -3.41
N ALA A 56 -11.29 -8.91 -3.86
CA ALA A 56 -9.84 -8.94 -3.99
C ALA A 56 -9.17 -9.17 -2.63
N VAL A 57 -9.61 -8.46 -1.59
CA VAL A 57 -9.11 -8.68 -0.21
C VAL A 57 -9.40 -10.11 0.27
N CYS A 58 -10.59 -10.64 0.01
CA CYS A 58 -10.94 -12.01 0.40
C CYS A 58 -10.10 -13.05 -0.36
N PHE A 59 -9.83 -12.81 -1.64
CA PHE A 59 -8.98 -13.67 -2.46
C PHE A 59 -7.53 -13.62 -1.95
N MET A 60 -6.97 -12.43 -1.78
CA MET A 60 -5.60 -12.25 -1.28
C MET A 60 -5.42 -12.81 0.14
N SER A 61 -6.44 -12.73 0.99
CA SER A 61 -6.44 -13.37 2.31
C SER A 61 -6.26 -14.89 2.25
N ARG A 62 -6.80 -15.56 1.22
CA ARG A 62 -6.56 -16.99 1.00
C ARG A 62 -5.15 -17.26 0.49
N ILE A 63 -4.63 -16.40 -0.39
CA ILE A 63 -3.27 -16.53 -0.95
C ILE A 63 -2.21 -16.36 0.14
N GLU A 64 -2.39 -15.42 1.07
CA GLU A 64 -1.40 -15.14 2.12
C GLU A 64 -1.48 -16.08 3.34
N ALA A 65 -2.60 -16.79 3.53
CA ALA A 65 -2.82 -17.63 4.71
C ALA A 65 -1.68 -18.63 5.00
N PRO A 66 -1.12 -19.35 4.01
CA PRO A 66 0.02 -20.26 4.24
C PRO A 66 1.31 -19.55 4.65
N VAL A 67 1.50 -18.29 4.22
CA VAL A 67 2.65 -17.48 4.66
C VAL A 67 2.44 -16.99 6.09
N LEU A 68 1.24 -16.54 6.44
CA LEU A 68 0.92 -16.12 7.81
C LEU A 68 1.09 -17.25 8.82
N ALA A 69 0.76 -18.49 8.43
CA ALA A 69 0.98 -19.68 9.26
C ALA A 69 2.46 -19.95 9.58
N ARG A 70 3.40 -19.37 8.81
CA ARG A 70 4.84 -19.45 9.07
C ARG A 70 5.37 -18.37 10.00
N LEU A 71 4.49 -17.50 10.51
CA LEU A 71 4.80 -16.43 11.47
C LEU A 71 5.98 -15.54 11.02
N PRO A 72 5.87 -14.87 9.86
CA PRO A 72 6.85 -13.86 9.46
C PRO A 72 6.93 -12.75 10.52
N VAL A 73 8.09 -12.10 10.62
CA VAL A 73 8.33 -10.99 11.56
C VAL A 73 7.33 -9.86 11.35
N LEU A 74 7.01 -9.57 10.09
CA LEU A 74 5.93 -8.66 9.71
C LEU A 74 5.29 -9.15 8.41
N CYS A 75 3.96 -9.05 8.33
CA CYS A 75 3.23 -9.19 7.09
C CYS A 75 2.16 -8.10 7.03
N CYS A 76 2.40 -7.07 6.22
CA CYS A 76 1.47 -5.99 5.96
C CYS A 76 0.93 -6.13 4.54
N ARG A 77 -0.35 -5.87 4.33
CA ARG A 77 -0.95 -5.89 2.99
C ARG A 77 -1.89 -4.71 2.79
N TYR A 78 -1.82 -4.13 1.60
CA TYR A 78 -2.77 -3.15 1.10
C TYR A 78 -3.36 -3.66 -0.21
N ILE A 79 -4.57 -4.22 -0.12
CA ILE A 79 -5.26 -4.92 -1.23
C ILE A 79 -4.36 -6.01 -1.83
N ASP A 80 -3.61 -5.70 -2.88
CA ASP A 80 -2.72 -6.56 -3.65
C ASP A 80 -1.22 -6.34 -3.39
N ASP A 81 -0.83 -5.22 -2.77
CA ASP A 81 0.55 -4.94 -2.38
C ASP A 81 0.84 -5.52 -0.99
N CYS A 82 1.83 -6.40 -0.88
CA CYS A 82 2.26 -7.04 0.35
C CYS A 82 3.68 -6.63 0.73
N CYS A 83 3.91 -6.32 2.01
CA CYS A 83 5.24 -6.17 2.59
C CYS A 83 5.45 -7.29 3.60
N VAL A 84 6.41 -8.18 3.32
CA VAL A 84 6.76 -9.30 4.20
C VAL A 84 8.17 -9.09 4.72
N ILE A 85 8.36 -9.30 6.02
CA ILE A 85 9.66 -9.29 6.70
C ILE A 85 9.87 -10.66 7.32
N THR A 86 11.01 -11.28 7.04
CA THR A 86 11.41 -12.56 7.64
C THR A 86 12.78 -12.44 8.30
N SER A 87 13.10 -13.39 9.17
CA SER A 87 14.38 -13.45 9.87
C SER A 87 15.52 -13.84 8.94
N THR A 88 15.24 -14.67 7.93
CA THR A 88 16.25 -15.11 6.96
C THR A 88 15.82 -14.93 5.51
N GLN A 89 16.81 -14.78 4.62
CA GLN A 89 16.59 -14.73 3.18
C GLN A 89 16.03 -16.05 2.62
N SER A 90 16.37 -17.18 3.25
CA SER A 90 15.83 -18.51 2.90
C SER A 90 14.33 -18.59 3.18
N GLU A 91 13.89 -18.17 4.37
CA GLU A 91 12.47 -18.08 4.71
C GLU A 91 11.71 -17.15 3.76
N MET A 92 12.30 -16.01 3.39
CA MET A 92 11.68 -15.13 2.41
C MET A 92 11.52 -15.79 1.04
N GLY A 93 12.54 -16.53 0.59
CA GLY A 93 12.49 -17.29 -0.65
C GLY A 93 11.37 -18.34 -0.63
N GLU A 94 11.23 -19.02 0.50
CA GLU A 94 10.19 -20.02 0.71
C GLU A 94 8.79 -19.39 0.76
N CYS A 95 8.59 -18.30 1.50
CA CYS A 95 7.34 -17.55 1.51
C CYS A 95 6.95 -17.08 0.09
N PHE A 96 7.91 -16.54 -0.67
CA PHE A 96 7.68 -16.10 -2.05
C PHE A 96 7.29 -17.26 -2.98
N ARG A 97 7.93 -18.42 -2.82
CA ARG A 97 7.60 -19.64 -3.55
C ARG A 97 6.18 -20.12 -3.23
N ILE A 98 5.84 -20.19 -1.94
CA ILE A 98 4.51 -20.60 -1.47
C ILE A 98 3.42 -19.70 -2.04
N LEU A 99 3.62 -18.38 -1.99
CA LEU A 99 2.65 -17.40 -2.51
C LEU A 99 2.37 -17.60 -3.99
N ASN A 100 3.41 -17.79 -4.80
CA ASN A 100 3.29 -18.03 -6.24
C ASN A 100 2.75 -19.42 -6.60
N GLN A 101 2.67 -20.36 -5.64
CA GLN A 101 2.06 -21.66 -5.84
C GLN A 101 0.55 -21.68 -5.55
N GLN A 102 0.02 -20.67 -4.85
CA GLN A 102 -1.39 -20.66 -4.45
C GLN A 102 -2.34 -20.45 -5.63
N SER A 103 -1.86 -19.91 -6.75
CA SER A 103 -2.68 -19.66 -7.92
C SER A 103 -1.87 -19.81 -9.21
N GLN A 104 -2.43 -20.54 -10.17
CA GLN A 104 -1.94 -20.55 -11.56
C GLN A 104 -2.23 -19.24 -12.31
N TYR A 105 -3.07 -18.37 -11.72
CA TYR A 105 -3.68 -17.23 -12.39
C TYR A 105 -3.15 -15.88 -11.95
N ILE A 106 -2.38 -15.86 -10.87
CA ILE A 106 -1.83 -14.68 -10.24
C ILE A 106 -0.36 -14.99 -9.94
N ARG A 107 0.53 -14.08 -10.34
CA ARG A 107 1.95 -14.15 -10.00
C ARG A 107 2.34 -12.90 -9.23
N LEU A 108 3.03 -13.11 -8.12
CA LEU A 108 3.61 -12.05 -7.31
C LEU A 108 5.05 -11.83 -7.77
N THR A 109 5.42 -10.58 -7.98
CA THR A 109 6.82 -10.19 -8.16
C THR A 109 7.42 -9.83 -6.82
N ARG A 110 8.76 -9.89 -6.74
CA ARG A 110 9.50 -9.56 -5.53
C ARG A 110 10.49 -8.44 -5.80
N GLU A 111 10.27 -7.31 -5.15
CA GLU A 111 11.23 -6.22 -5.08
C GLU A 111 12.13 -6.40 -3.85
N LYS A 112 13.43 -6.20 -4.06
CA LYS A 112 14.45 -6.23 -3.00
C LYS A 112 14.83 -4.80 -2.62
N PRO A 113 15.25 -4.55 -1.37
CA PRO A 113 15.72 -3.22 -0.97
C PRO A 113 16.90 -2.79 -1.85
N HIS A 114 16.88 -1.54 -2.29
CA HIS A 114 17.99 -0.89 -3.00
C HIS A 114 18.62 0.15 -2.07
N ASN A 115 19.93 0.11 -1.87
CA ASN A 115 20.64 0.95 -0.89
C ASN A 115 20.02 0.87 0.53
N GLY A 116 19.52 -0.31 0.90
CA GLY A 116 18.85 -0.55 2.19
C GLY A 116 17.42 -0.02 2.30
N TRP A 117 16.88 0.65 1.27
CA TRP A 117 15.51 1.15 1.25
C TRP A 117 14.62 0.31 0.33
N LEU A 118 13.43 -0.03 0.83
CA LEU A 118 12.41 -0.75 0.09
C LEU A 118 11.20 0.16 -0.11
N PRO A 119 10.82 0.47 -1.36
CA PRO A 119 9.55 1.13 -1.64
C PRO A 119 8.35 0.27 -1.20
N PHE A 120 7.39 0.88 -0.51
CA PHE A 120 6.10 0.28 -0.20
C PHE A 120 5.02 1.37 -0.21
N LEU A 121 4.02 1.28 -1.09
CA LEU A 121 3.01 2.32 -1.28
C LEU A 121 3.62 3.73 -1.50
N ASN A 122 3.34 4.68 -0.61
CA ASN A 122 3.88 6.04 -0.60
C ASN A 122 5.01 6.22 0.43
N THR A 123 5.68 5.14 0.84
CA THR A 123 6.79 5.18 1.78
C THR A 123 7.98 4.38 1.28
N GLN A 124 9.14 4.65 1.88
CA GLN A 124 10.31 3.80 1.81
C GLN A 124 10.64 3.30 3.20
N ILE A 125 10.87 2.00 3.32
CA ILE A 125 11.15 1.30 4.57
C ILE A 125 12.61 0.85 4.55
N ASN A 126 13.35 1.19 5.59
CA ASN A 126 14.71 0.73 5.82
C ASN A 126 14.75 0.01 7.16
N LEU A 127 15.13 -1.27 7.13
CA LEU A 127 15.43 -2.01 8.34
C LEU A 127 16.93 -2.00 8.55
N SER A 128 17.37 -1.36 9.63
CA SER A 128 18.78 -1.37 10.03
C SER A 128 18.86 -1.71 11.51
N MET A 129 19.58 -2.78 11.85
CA MET A 129 19.91 -3.13 13.24
C MET A 129 18.69 -3.22 14.18
N GLY A 130 17.57 -3.79 13.71
CA GLY A 130 16.33 -3.89 14.50
C GLY A 130 15.47 -2.62 14.53
N ASN A 131 15.98 -1.49 14.02
CA ASN A 131 15.22 -0.25 13.89
C ASN A 131 14.54 -0.17 12.53
N VAL A 132 13.25 0.16 12.55
CA VAL A 132 12.46 0.45 11.35
C VAL A 132 12.52 1.95 11.11
N ARG A 133 13.17 2.35 10.02
CA ARG A 133 13.10 3.72 9.52
C ARG A 133 12.12 3.79 8.37
N VAL A 134 11.23 4.77 8.43
CA VAL A 134 10.26 5.04 7.37
C VAL A 134 10.40 6.48 6.94
N LYS A 135 10.37 6.71 5.63
CA LYS A 135 10.29 8.05 5.05
C LYS A 135 9.22 8.13 3.98
N TRP A 136 8.70 9.33 3.74
CA TRP A 136 7.75 9.54 2.67
C TRP A 136 8.46 9.41 1.32
N TYR A 137 7.84 8.67 0.40
CA TYR A 137 8.44 8.37 -0.90
C TYR A 137 7.40 8.53 -2.00
N ARG A 138 7.87 9.01 -3.16
CA ARG A 138 7.10 9.10 -4.39
C ARG A 138 7.78 8.23 -5.43
N LYS A 139 7.05 7.25 -5.95
CA LYS A 139 7.52 6.41 -7.06
C LYS A 139 7.92 7.31 -8.23
N GLU A 140 8.98 6.95 -8.96
CA GLU A 140 9.47 7.70 -10.12
C GLU A 140 8.41 7.88 -11.21
N SER A 141 7.51 6.91 -11.37
CA SER A 141 6.36 6.99 -12.28
C SER A 141 5.31 8.02 -11.87
N CYS A 142 5.38 8.55 -10.65
CA CYS A 142 4.42 9.52 -10.17
C CYS A 142 4.75 10.92 -10.68
N LYS A 143 3.86 11.48 -11.51
CA LYS A 143 4.01 12.84 -12.06
C LYS A 143 3.90 13.96 -11.02
N ASN A 144 3.58 13.64 -9.76
CA ASN A 144 3.41 14.60 -8.67
C ASN A 144 2.48 15.79 -9.01
N ILE A 145 1.47 15.53 -9.84
CA ILE A 145 0.46 16.52 -10.24
C ILE A 145 -0.55 16.66 -9.11
N LEU A 146 -0.70 17.88 -8.61
CA LEU A 146 -1.71 18.28 -7.64
C LEU A 146 -2.70 19.25 -8.29
N ILE A 147 -3.70 19.66 -7.53
CA ILE A 147 -4.56 20.78 -7.92
C ILE A 147 -3.68 22.03 -8.05
N HIS A 148 -3.48 22.53 -9.25
CA HIS A 148 -2.61 23.69 -9.48
C HIS A 148 -3.14 24.94 -8.75
N ALA A 149 -2.26 25.79 -8.21
CA ALA A 149 -2.63 26.96 -7.42
C ALA A 149 -3.58 27.92 -8.17
N ARG A 150 -3.31 28.13 -9.46
CA ARG A 150 -4.12 28.95 -10.40
C ARG A 150 -5.43 28.31 -10.89
N SER A 151 -5.74 27.08 -10.50
CA SER A 151 -6.99 26.44 -10.96
C SER A 151 -8.22 27.08 -10.30
N ALA A 152 -9.36 26.99 -10.99
CA ALA A 152 -10.67 27.52 -10.57
C ALA A 152 -11.33 26.73 -9.41
N HIS A 153 -10.57 25.92 -8.70
CA HIS A 153 -11.05 25.17 -7.54
C HIS A 153 -11.14 26.07 -6.30
N PRO A 154 -12.07 25.79 -5.35
CA PRO A 154 -12.17 26.52 -4.10
C PRO A 154 -10.86 26.55 -3.32
N MET A 155 -10.52 27.71 -2.74
CA MET A 155 -9.30 27.89 -1.95
C MET A 155 -9.20 26.93 -0.76
N ALA A 156 -10.33 26.57 -0.16
CA ALA A 156 -10.38 25.58 0.91
C ALA A 156 -9.83 24.21 0.46
N MET A 157 -10.21 23.76 -0.73
CA MET A 157 -9.75 22.49 -1.29
C MET A 157 -8.26 22.51 -1.62
N LYS A 158 -7.79 23.56 -2.30
CA LYS A 158 -6.36 23.75 -2.61
C LYS A 158 -5.49 23.74 -1.35
N ARG A 159 -5.90 24.48 -0.31
CA ARG A 159 -5.23 24.48 1.00
C ARG A 159 -5.27 23.11 1.69
N ALA A 160 -6.39 22.39 1.59
CA ALA A 160 -6.52 21.06 2.19
C ALA A 160 -5.56 20.05 1.55
N VAL A 161 -5.45 20.04 0.22
CA VAL A 161 -4.52 19.15 -0.51
C VAL A 161 -3.08 19.39 -0.06
N ILE A 162 -2.62 20.65 -0.06
CA ILE A 162 -1.25 20.99 0.34
C ILE A 162 -1.02 20.68 1.82
N ARG A 163 -1.95 21.06 2.71
CA ARG A 163 -1.85 20.76 4.14
C ARG A 163 -1.74 19.26 4.39
N ASN A 164 -2.58 18.45 3.74
CA ASN A 164 -2.57 17.01 3.91
C ASN A 164 -1.26 16.41 3.39
N MET A 165 -0.74 16.87 2.25
CA MET A 165 0.56 16.42 1.73
C MET A 165 1.69 16.66 2.75
N PHE A 166 1.82 17.88 3.26
CA PHE A 166 2.84 18.20 4.27
C PHE A 166 2.62 17.45 5.59
N LYS A 167 1.36 17.26 6.00
CA LYS A 167 1.02 16.47 7.19
C LYS A 167 1.49 15.03 7.02
N THR A 168 1.10 14.38 5.93
CA THR A 168 1.51 13.01 5.59
C THR A 168 3.03 12.87 5.49
N ALA A 169 3.72 13.81 4.83
CA ALA A 169 5.18 13.80 4.72
C ALA A 169 5.87 13.89 6.10
N ASN A 170 5.25 14.54 7.09
CA ASN A 170 5.81 14.62 8.44
C ASN A 170 5.48 13.42 9.32
N GLU A 171 4.21 12.98 9.29
CA GLU A 171 3.68 11.94 10.19
C GLU A 171 4.16 10.54 9.81
N LEU A 172 4.42 10.27 8.53
CA LEU A 172 4.95 8.97 8.09
C LEU A 172 6.44 8.78 8.40
N CYS A 173 7.16 9.84 8.78
CA CYS A 173 8.58 9.79 9.03
C CYS A 173 8.91 9.48 10.49
N THR A 174 9.74 8.46 10.69
CA THR A 174 10.19 8.04 12.03
C THR A 174 11.33 8.91 12.57
N GLY A 175 12.24 9.37 11.73
CA GLY A 175 13.41 10.18 12.12
C GLY A 175 13.34 11.63 11.64
N ASP A 176 14.10 12.51 12.30
CA ASP A 176 14.13 13.94 11.96
C ASP A 176 14.81 14.22 10.62
N HIS A 177 15.85 13.46 10.28
CA HIS A 177 16.51 13.54 8.99
C HIS A 177 15.55 13.17 7.86
N GLU A 178 14.88 12.01 7.97
CA GLU A 178 13.87 11.53 7.01
C GLU A 178 12.70 12.50 6.87
N ARG A 179 12.27 13.11 7.99
CA ARG A 179 11.23 14.14 8.01
C ARG A 179 11.68 15.40 7.27
N GLN A 180 12.94 15.81 7.43
CA GLN A 180 13.48 16.95 6.70
C GLN A 180 13.54 16.68 5.20
N GLU A 181 14.05 15.52 4.78
CA GLU A 181 14.06 15.09 3.37
C GLU A 181 12.64 15.08 2.78
N SER A 182 11.69 14.47 3.49
CA SER A 182 10.29 14.38 3.07
C SER A 182 9.61 15.75 2.95
N ARG A 183 9.94 16.70 3.84
CA ARG A 183 9.47 18.09 3.75
C ARG A 183 10.07 18.84 2.57
N SER A 184 11.35 18.63 2.28
CA SER A 184 12.01 19.22 1.10
C SER A 184 11.32 18.75 -0.17
N LEU A 185 11.10 17.43 -0.31
CA LEU A 185 10.35 16.85 -1.43
C LEU A 185 8.93 17.41 -1.53
N ALA A 186 8.21 17.52 -0.42
CA ALA A 186 6.86 18.10 -0.41
C ALA A 186 6.86 19.57 -0.86
N SER A 187 7.91 20.31 -0.52
CA SER A 187 8.08 21.70 -0.92
C SER A 187 8.36 21.83 -2.40
N GLU A 188 9.24 21.00 -2.96
CA GLU A 188 9.52 20.92 -4.40
C GLU A 188 8.24 20.62 -5.19
N ILE A 189 7.47 19.63 -4.75
CA ILE A 189 6.19 19.28 -5.38
C ILE A 189 5.19 20.45 -5.30
N ALA A 190 5.09 21.13 -4.16
CA ALA A 190 4.20 22.28 -4.00
C ALA A 190 4.59 23.43 -4.93
N VAL A 191 5.88 23.76 -5.01
CA VAL A 191 6.42 24.80 -5.90
C VAL A 191 6.15 24.46 -7.37
N ALA A 192 6.39 23.21 -7.77
CA ALA A 192 6.10 22.74 -9.13
C ALA A 192 4.60 22.86 -9.51
N ASN A 193 3.70 22.86 -8.53
CA ASN A 193 2.26 23.05 -8.72
C ASN A 193 1.78 24.51 -8.50
N GLY A 194 2.72 25.46 -8.41
CA GLY A 194 2.45 26.90 -8.34
C GLY A 194 2.14 27.44 -6.94
N TYR A 195 2.47 26.69 -5.88
CA TYR A 195 2.29 27.14 -4.49
C TYR A 195 3.56 27.76 -3.92
N THR A 196 3.40 28.82 -3.14
CA THR A 196 4.51 29.41 -2.36
C THR A 196 4.65 28.69 -1.02
N VAL A 197 5.84 28.20 -0.71
CA VAL A 197 6.16 27.52 0.55
C VAL A 197 7.08 28.42 1.37
N LEU A 198 6.66 28.79 2.59
CA LEU A 198 7.49 29.58 3.50
C LEU A 198 8.39 28.64 4.33
N PRO A 199 9.69 28.96 4.53
CA PRO A 199 10.56 28.18 5.41
C PRO A 199 10.05 28.21 6.85
N ARG A 200 9.74 27.05 7.43
CA ARG A 200 9.41 26.95 8.86
C ARG A 200 10.71 26.87 9.67
N ARG A 201 10.97 27.87 10.52
CA ARG A 201 12.11 27.88 11.47
C ARG A 201 12.13 26.58 12.29
N SER A 202 13.27 25.90 12.32
CA SER A 202 13.48 24.71 13.15
C SER A 202 13.44 25.08 14.63
N ARG A 203 12.73 24.30 15.44
CA ARG A 203 12.98 24.23 16.89
C ARG A 203 13.91 23.04 17.10
N SER A 204 15.13 23.30 17.57
CA SER A 204 16.11 22.30 17.95
C SER A 204 15.60 21.50 19.15
N HIS A 205 15.57 20.17 19.05
CA HIS A 205 15.36 19.29 20.20
C HIS A 205 16.64 18.48 20.44
N VAL A 206 17.00 18.37 21.72
CA VAL A 206 18.24 17.77 22.25
C VAL A 206 18.19 16.24 22.17
N GLU A 207 19.27 15.63 21.66
CA GLU A 207 19.50 14.17 21.63
C GLU A 207 19.81 13.61 23.01
N SER A 208 19.34 12.38 23.30
CA SER A 208 19.83 11.56 24.41
C SER A 208 19.86 10.08 24.03
N GLY A 209 21.07 9.51 24.05
CA GLY A 209 21.37 8.21 24.68
C GLY A 209 21.21 6.92 23.86
N ASP A 210 22.34 6.41 23.37
CA ASP A 210 22.53 5.04 22.87
C ASP A 210 22.35 3.98 23.98
N ILE A 211 21.69 2.87 23.66
CA ILE A 211 21.85 1.58 24.38
C ILE A 211 21.98 0.44 23.37
N SER A 212 23.10 -0.26 23.44
CA SER A 212 23.43 -1.48 22.69
C SER A 212 22.50 -2.65 23.05
N ARG A 213 22.04 -3.44 22.05
CA ARG A 213 21.74 -4.88 22.19
C ARG A 213 21.60 -5.60 20.84
N GLN A 214 22.29 -6.74 20.76
CA GLN A 214 22.22 -7.92 19.87
C GLN A 214 21.83 -7.81 18.37
N LYS A 215 22.74 -8.33 17.54
CA LYS A 215 22.65 -8.45 16.08
C LYS A 215 21.55 -9.44 15.66
N ASN A 216 20.50 -8.94 15.02
CA ASN A 216 19.61 -9.72 14.16
C ASN A 216 19.54 -9.04 12.79
N TYR A 217 19.93 -9.77 11.75
CA TYR A 217 19.71 -9.35 10.37
C TYR A 217 18.25 -9.64 10.02
N HIS A 218 17.48 -8.63 9.64
CA HIS A 218 16.09 -8.80 9.18
C HIS A 218 16.01 -8.51 7.68
N PHE A 219 15.30 -9.35 6.93
CA PHE A 219 15.16 -9.25 5.48
C PHE A 219 13.76 -8.74 5.12
N VAL A 220 13.70 -7.66 4.34
CA VAL A 220 12.46 -7.04 3.86
C VAL A 220 12.25 -7.40 2.40
N SER A 221 11.02 -7.67 2.00
CA SER A 221 10.67 -7.73 0.60
C SER A 221 9.27 -7.18 0.36
N HIS A 222 9.16 -6.41 -0.71
CA HIS A 222 7.89 -5.90 -1.21
C HIS A 222 7.46 -6.86 -2.31
N LEU A 223 6.23 -7.34 -2.19
CA LEU A 223 5.61 -8.27 -3.11
C LEU A 223 4.37 -7.61 -3.68
N SER A 224 4.37 -7.35 -4.98
CA SER A 224 3.21 -6.80 -5.70
C SER A 224 2.66 -7.83 -6.66
N LEU A 225 1.35 -7.77 -6.91
CA LEU A 225 0.74 -8.54 -8.00
C LEU A 225 1.29 -8.06 -9.35
N THR A 226 1.57 -9.01 -10.23
CA THR A 226 1.78 -8.74 -11.64
C THR A 226 0.60 -9.34 -12.38
N ALA A 227 -0.20 -8.46 -13.01
CA ALA A 227 -1.34 -8.84 -13.83
C ALA A 227 -0.89 -9.35 -15.21
#